data_AF-A0A655Q9J7-F1
#
_entry.id   AF-A0A655Q9J7-F1
#
_cell.length_a   1.000
_cell.length_b   1.000
_cell.length_c   1.000
_cell.angle_alpha   90.00
_cell.angle_beta   90.00
_cell.angle_gamma   90.00
#
_symmetry.space_group_name_H-M   'P 1'
#
loop_
_entity.id
_entity.type
_entity.pdbx_description
1 polymer ?
#
loop_
_entity_poly.entity_id
_entity_poly.type
_entity_poly.pdbx_seq_one_letter_code
_entity_poly.pdbx_strand_id
1 'polypeptide(L)' 'MALADVYDALISARVYKPAFSHDKAKAIIVEGSGHHFDPAVVEAFLAVEEKFVAIAAHFKDAA' A
#
# COMPACT_ATOMS: atom_id res chain seq x y z
N MET A 1 8.74 2.10 10.00
CA MET A 1 7.34 2.54 9.76
C MET A 1 6.54 1.31 9.36
N ALA A 2 5.29 1.16 9.78
CA ALA A 2 4.53 -0.04 9.45
C ALA A 2 4.19 -0.09 7.95
N LEU A 3 4.09 -1.30 7.37
CA LEU A 3 3.71 -1.50 5.96
C LEU A 3 2.37 -0.82 5.65
N ALA A 4 1.39 -0.93 6.56
CA ALA A 4 0.06 -0.35 6.39
C ALA A 4 0.10 1.18 6.21
N ASP A 5 0.87 1.89 7.05
CA ASP A 5 1.01 3.35 6.96
C ASP A 5 1.63 3.77 5.62
N VAL A 6 2.64 3.03 5.16
CA VAL A 6 3.31 3.31 3.89
C VAL A 6 2.38 3.01 2.72
N TYR A 7 1.64 1.90 2.77
CA TYR A 7 0.68 1.55 1.73
C TYR A 7 -0.38 2.64 1.58
N ASP A 8 -1.02 3.04 2.69
CA ASP A 8 -2.05 4.08 2.69
C ASP A 8 -1.50 5.42 2.15
N ALA A 9 -0.31 5.81 2.62
CA ALA A 9 0.38 7.00 2.13
C ALA A 9 0.69 6.97 0.62
N LEU A 10 0.91 5.79 0.02
CA LEU A 10 1.18 5.62 -1.40
C LEU A 10 -0.10 5.70 -2.25
N ILE A 11 -1.22 5.17 -1.76
CA ILE A 11 -2.48 5.11 -2.50
C ILE A 11 -3.42 6.30 -2.24
N SER A 12 -3.09 7.16 -1.27
CA SER A 12 -3.85 8.38 -0.98
C SER A 12 -3.29 9.57 -1.75
N ALA A 13 -4.19 10.37 -2.33
CA ALA A 13 -3.80 11.57 -3.08
C ALA A 13 -3.30 12.65 -2.11
N ARG A 14 -2.24 13.35 -2.49
CA ARG A 14 -1.72 14.50 -1.75
C ARG A 14 -1.76 15.73 -2.63
N VAL A 15 -1.79 16.91 -2.01
CA VAL A 15 -1.86 18.23 -2.67
C VAL A 15 -0.86 18.38 -3.84
N TYR A 16 0.32 17.75 -3.73
CA TYR A 16 1.41 17.84 -4.69
C TYR A 16 1.73 16.52 -5.41
N LYS A 17 0.99 15.44 -5.16
CA LYS A 17 1.30 14.12 -5.72
C LYS A 17 0.03 13.28 -5.91
N PRO A 18 -0.25 12.82 -7.15
CA PRO A 18 -1.36 11.91 -7.38
C PRO A 18 -1.12 10.60 -6.64
N ALA A 19 -2.22 9.98 -6.18
CA ALA A 19 -2.22 8.64 -5.63
C ALA A 19 -1.58 7.64 -6.61
N PHE A 20 -0.77 6.72 -6.09
CA PHE A 20 -0.33 5.58 -6.88
C PHE A 20 -1.44 4.53 -7.00
N SER A 21 -1.38 3.74 -8.07
CA SER A 21 -2.20 2.54 -8.18
C SER A 21 -1.75 1.50 -7.14
N HIS A 22 -2.67 0.59 -6.81
CA HIS A 22 -2.34 -0.57 -5.97
C HIS A 22 -1.12 -1.33 -6.49
N ASP A 23 -1.05 -1.60 -7.80
CA ASP A 23 0.07 -2.33 -8.40
C ASP A 23 1.40 -1.61 -8.20
N LYS A 24 1.40 -0.28 -8.33
CA LYS A 24 2.61 0.51 -8.11
C LYS A 24 3.01 0.54 -6.64
N ALA A 25 2.06 0.67 -5.72
CA ALA A 25 2.31 0.61 -4.29
C ALA A 25 2.85 -0.77 -3.88
N LYS A 26 2.25 -1.85 -4.40
CA LYS A 26 2.71 -3.23 -4.22
C LYS A 26 4.15 -3.42 -4.68
N ALA A 27 4.49 -2.97 -5.88
CA ALA A 27 5.84 -3.11 -6.40
C ALA A 27 6.88 -2.45 -5.48
N ILE A 28 6.59 -1.24 -4.97
CA ILE A 28 7.46 -0.52 -4.02
C ILE A 28 7.61 -1.29 -2.70
N ILE A 29 6.52 -1.87 -2.19
CA ILE A 29 6.54 -2.64 -0.94
C ILE A 29 7.36 -3.93 -1.10
N VAL A 30 7.17 -4.64 -2.21
CA VAL A 30 7.92 -5.88 -2.51
C VAL A 30 9.40 -5.58 -2.68
N GLU A 31 9.75 -4.51 -3.39
CA GLU A 31 11.15 -4.07 -3.55
C GLU A 31 11.81 -3.72 -2.21
N GLY A 32 11.03 -3.21 -1.25
CA GLY A 32 11.50 -2.90 0.11
C GLY A 32 11.60 -4.10 1.07
N SER A 33 11.24 -5.31 0.64
CA SER A 33 11.27 -6.52 1.46
C SER A 33 12.69 -6.86 1.93
N GLY A 34 12.84 -7.21 3.21
CA GLY A 34 14.14 -7.55 3.82
C GLY A 34 15.03 -6.35 4.15
N HIS A 35 14.63 -5.13 3.78
CA HIS A 35 15.37 -3.89 4.05
C HIS A 35 14.53 -2.89 4.85
N HIS A 36 13.42 -2.45 4.27
CA HIS A 36 12.49 -1.50 4.89
C HIS A 36 11.31 -2.19 5.57
N PHE A 37 10.95 -3.39 5.11
CA PHE A 37 9.85 -4.19 5.62
C PHE A 37 10.32 -5.59 6.00
N ASP A 38 9.72 -6.15 7.05
CA ASP A 38 9.91 -7.56 7.40
C ASP A 38 9.36 -8.44 6.27
N PRO A 39 10.14 -9.39 5.73
CA PRO A 39 9.67 -10.30 4.68
C PRO A 39 8.37 -11.03 5.01
N ALA A 40 8.19 -11.47 6.26
CA ALA A 40 6.98 -12.18 6.68
C ALA A 40 5.74 -11.25 6.64
N VAL A 41 5.93 -9.95 6.90
CA VAL A 41 4.85 -8.96 6.81
C VAL A 41 4.52 -8.66 5.35
N VAL A 42 5.53 -8.62 4.46
CA VAL A 42 5.31 -8.47 3.02
C VAL A 42 4.56 -9.68 2.45
N GLU A 43 4.93 -10.89 2.84
CA GLU A 43 4.21 -12.11 2.44
C GLU A 43 2.76 -12.10 2.93
N ALA A 44 2.54 -11.72 4.20
CA ALA A 44 1.19 -11.60 4.75
C ALA A 44 0.36 -10.55 3.99
N PHE A 45 0.96 -9.42 3.61
CA PHE A 45 0.30 -8.40 2.79
C PHE A 45 -0.11 -8.96 1.42
N LEU A 46 0.80 -9.64 0.70
CA LEU A 46 0.50 -10.24 -0.60
C LEU A 46 -0.62 -11.28 -0.52
N ALA A 47 -0.69 -12.05 0.57
CA ALA A 47 -1.75 -13.03 0.79
C ALA A 47 -3.16 -12.42 0.97
N VAL A 48 -3.25 -11.12 1.30
CA VAL A 48 -4.52 -10.42 1.53
C VAL A 48 -4.68 -9.14 0.71
N GLU A 49 -3.88 -8.95 -0.34
CA GLU A 49 -3.80 -7.70 -1.09
C GLU A 49 -5.15 -7.27 -1.69
N GLU A 50 -5.99 -8.22 -2.11
CA GLU A 50 -7.34 -7.94 -2.61
C GLU A 50 -8.23 -7.29 -1.54
N LYS A 51 -8.05 -7.66 -0.26
CA LYS A 51 -8.79 -7.01 0.84
C LYS A 51 -8.33 -5.57 1.02
N PHE A 52 -7.04 -5.28 0.85
CA PHE A 52 -6.53 -3.92 0.87
C PHE A 52 -7.14 -3.08 -0.25
N VAL A 53 -7.25 -3.64 -1.47
CA VAL A 53 -7.91 -2.97 -2.60
C VAL A 53 -9.38 -2.70 -2.30
N ALA A 54 -10.11 -3.68 -1.77
CA ALA A 54 -11.52 -3.52 -1.43
C ALA A 54 -11.75 -2.45 -0.34
N ILE A 55 -10.93 -2.46 0.72
CA ILE A 55 -10.98 -1.46 1.79
C ILE A 55 -10.68 -0.06 1.22
N ALA A 56 -9.60 0.07 0.45
CA ALA A 56 -9.23 1.34 -0.17
C ALA A 56 -10.34 1.88 -1.09
N ALA A 57 -11.01 1.00 -1.85
CA ALA A 57 -12.13 1.39 -2.69
C ALA A 57 -13.36 1.83 -1.87
N HIS A 58 -13.63 1.17 -0.73
CA HIS A 58 -14.77 1.49 0.13
C HIS A 58 -14.60 2.78 0.92
N PHE A 59 -13.38 3.06 1.39
CA PHE A 59 -13.05 4.22 2.22
C PHE A 59 -12.35 5.34 1.44
N LYS A 60 -12.48 5.37 0.11
CA LYS A 60 -11.94 6.48 -0.69
C LYS A 60 -12.53 7.79 -0.21
N ASP A 61 -11.67 8.76 0.09
CA ASP A 61 -12.09 10.11 0.45
C ASP A 61 -12.98 10.69 -0.66
N ALA A 62 -14.09 11.32 -0.24
CA ALA A 62 -14.95 12.06 -1.15
C ALA A 62 -14.15 13.25 -1.72
N ALA A 63 -14.18 13.39 -3.05
CA ALA A 63 -13.54 14.48 -3.77
C ALA A 63 -14.12 15.86 -3.41
#